data_AF-A0A7X9XTN0-F1
#
_entry.id   AF-A0A7X9XTN0-F1
#
_cell.length_a   1.000
_cell.length_b   1.000
_cell.length_c   1.000
_cell.angle_alpha   90.00
_cell.angle_beta   90.00
_cell.angle_gamma   90.00
#
_symmetry.space_group_name_H-M   'P 1'
#
loop_
_entity.id
_entity.type
_entity.pdbx_description
1 polymer ?
#
loop_
_entity_poly.entity_id
_entity_poly.type
_entity_poly.pdbx_seq_one_letter_code
_entity_poly.pdbx_strand_id
1 'polypeptide(L)'
;MEHQRRKARGPVTVLAIADEERPALTIPGGVDLGPGNRPDLLLSAGDLDFAYVAAVADAFDVPCVMVPGNHDPSLEGFRLTPAGWLRAGRHDSWPGPEGAWAADRDVVDVAGLRIAGLGGCGRYSSGPNQWTEAQAMRRARRVVRKARRAHRSGGGPATRALVDVLLTHAPGTPGAGTDDVHRALPAVDALVERLRPALHLHGHVHLHGADRRVFSLPPGDGAAGESAAHTAAHGSAQGTRRSTLVVNTVGWTLTRVHPAHGTPHSTLRSTPRAELLLKGR
;
A
#
# COMPACT_ATOMS: atom_id res chain seq x y z
N MET A 1 6.86 3.85 -19.77
CA MET A 1 5.43 3.56 -19.46
C MET A 1 4.99 2.12 -19.79
N GLU A 2 5.83 1.29 -20.44
CA GLU A 2 5.52 -0.11 -20.78
C GLU A 2 5.39 -1.06 -19.58
N HIS A 3 5.88 -0.64 -18.41
CA HIS A 3 5.79 -1.39 -17.14
C HIS A 3 4.38 -1.50 -16.55
N GLN A 4 3.40 -0.73 -17.04
CA GLN A 4 2.04 -0.69 -16.49
C GLN A 4 1.18 -1.94 -16.80
N ARG A 5 1.67 -2.86 -17.63
CA ARG A 5 0.80 -3.92 -18.21
C ARG A 5 1.34 -5.35 -18.14
N ARG A 6 2.52 -5.59 -17.56
CA ARG A 6 3.02 -6.96 -17.40
C ARG A 6 2.41 -7.60 -16.16
N LYS A 7 1.68 -8.70 -16.33
CA LYS A 7 1.28 -9.56 -15.20
C LYS A 7 2.54 -10.14 -14.55
N ALA A 8 2.55 -10.19 -13.21
CA ALA A 8 3.61 -10.86 -12.48
C ALA A 8 3.66 -12.33 -12.92
N ARG A 9 4.87 -12.85 -13.16
CA ARG A 9 5.10 -14.25 -13.57
C ARG A 9 5.37 -15.18 -12.38
N GLY A 10 5.48 -14.61 -11.19
CA GLY A 10 5.75 -15.30 -9.93
C GLY A 10 5.49 -14.37 -8.74
N PRO A 11 5.94 -14.76 -7.54
CA PRO A 11 5.87 -13.90 -6.36
C PRO A 11 6.60 -12.58 -6.58
N VAL A 12 6.09 -11.50 -5.99
CA VAL A 12 6.67 -10.15 -6.06
C VAL A 12 7.16 -9.78 -4.67
N THR A 13 8.45 -9.47 -4.56
CA THR A 13 9.08 -9.01 -3.33
C THR A 13 8.93 -7.49 -3.24
N VAL A 14 8.28 -7.02 -2.18
CA VAL A 14 7.93 -5.62 -1.98
C VAL A 14 8.72 -5.06 -0.81
N LEU A 15 9.59 -4.11 -1.09
CA LEU A 15 10.19 -3.25 -0.08
C LEU A 15 9.22 -2.09 0.17
N ALA A 16 8.83 -1.89 1.43
CA ALA A 16 7.99 -0.76 1.81
C ALA A 16 8.67 0.10 2.88
N ILE A 17 8.52 1.41 2.77
CA ILE A 17 9.14 2.43 3.63
C ILE A 17 8.11 3.50 4.00
N ALA A 18 8.24 4.09 5.19
CA ALA A 18 7.45 5.24 5.62
C ALA A 18 8.09 5.89 6.84
N ASP A 19 7.84 7.19 7.05
CA ASP A 19 7.99 7.91 8.33
C ASP A 19 9.40 8.04 8.95
N GLU A 20 10.30 7.07 8.75
CA GLU A 20 11.67 7.05 9.25
C GLU A 20 12.62 6.70 8.10
N GLU A 21 13.60 7.58 7.87
CA GLU A 21 14.63 7.37 6.86
C GLU A 21 15.73 6.47 7.37
N ARG A 22 16.19 5.56 6.51
CA ARG A 22 17.32 4.69 6.75
C ARG A 22 18.37 4.89 5.66
N PRO A 23 19.41 5.71 5.88
CA PRO A 23 20.42 6.02 4.87
C PRO A 23 21.08 4.78 4.23
N ALA A 24 21.19 3.66 4.95
CA ALA A 24 21.73 2.43 4.38
C ALA A 24 20.93 1.88 3.18
N LEU A 25 19.63 2.22 3.06
CA LEU A 25 18.78 1.82 1.92
C LEU A 25 19.06 2.63 0.65
N THR A 26 19.70 3.79 0.73
CA THR A 26 20.07 4.59 -0.45
C THR A 26 21.42 4.17 -1.04
N ILE A 27 22.12 3.25 -0.38
CA ILE A 27 23.41 2.72 -0.83
C ILE A 27 23.16 1.36 -1.48
N PRO A 28 23.50 1.16 -2.78
CA PRO A 28 23.43 -0.16 -3.41
C PRO A 28 24.19 -1.21 -2.60
N GLY A 29 23.49 -2.25 -2.14
CA GLY A 29 24.06 -3.29 -1.28
C GLY A 29 24.31 -2.89 0.18
N GLY A 30 23.87 -1.71 0.63
CA GLY A 30 24.04 -1.21 2.00
C GLY A 30 23.20 -1.93 3.05
N VAL A 31 22.21 -2.73 2.61
CA VAL A 31 21.39 -3.59 3.48
C VAL A 31 21.37 -4.99 2.89
N ASP A 32 21.77 -5.98 3.69
CA ASP A 32 21.56 -7.38 3.37
C ASP A 32 20.11 -7.78 3.70
N LEU A 33 19.35 -8.12 2.65
CA LEU A 33 17.98 -8.61 2.76
C LEU A 33 17.93 -10.16 2.76
N GLY A 34 19.07 -10.82 2.72
CA GLY A 34 19.20 -12.27 2.62
C GLY A 34 19.07 -12.80 1.18
N PRO A 35 19.42 -14.08 0.97
CA PRO A 35 19.41 -14.69 -0.34
C PRO A 35 17.98 -14.80 -0.90
N GLY A 36 17.79 -14.44 -2.16
CA GLY A 36 16.50 -14.55 -2.86
C GLY A 36 15.45 -13.50 -2.48
N ASN A 37 15.85 -12.46 -1.75
CA ASN A 37 14.98 -11.40 -1.23
C ASN A 37 15.22 -10.03 -1.91
N ARG A 38 15.75 -10.03 -3.14
CA ARG A 38 15.88 -8.81 -3.94
C ARG A 38 14.50 -8.17 -4.13
N PRO A 39 14.31 -6.89 -3.83
CA PRO A 39 13.06 -6.20 -4.13
C PRO A 39 12.76 -6.18 -5.64
N ASP A 40 11.48 -6.27 -5.97
CA ASP A 40 10.93 -6.06 -7.32
C ASP A 40 10.15 -4.74 -7.43
N LEU A 41 9.78 -4.16 -6.29
CA LEU A 41 8.91 -3.00 -6.15
C LEU A 41 9.20 -2.28 -4.84
N LEU A 42 9.31 -0.95 -4.91
CA LEU A 42 9.30 -0.06 -3.75
C LEU A 42 7.90 0.54 -3.54
N LEU A 43 7.39 0.48 -2.32
CA LEU A 43 6.18 1.17 -1.88
C LEU A 43 6.49 2.19 -0.78
N SER A 44 6.24 3.47 -1.02
CA SER A 44 6.38 4.51 0.01
C SER A 44 5.03 4.92 0.57
N ALA A 45 4.86 4.78 1.89
CA ALA A 45 3.63 5.14 2.59
C ALA A 45 3.65 6.57 3.17
N GLY A 46 4.60 7.41 2.75
CA GLY A 46 4.62 8.85 3.02
C GLY A 46 5.44 9.27 4.24
N ASP A 47 5.49 10.59 4.44
CA ASP A 47 6.25 11.28 5.49
C ASP A 47 7.75 10.94 5.45
N LEU A 48 8.31 11.04 4.25
CA LEU A 48 9.73 10.86 3.93
C LEU A 48 10.18 11.94 2.96
N ASP A 49 11.44 12.34 2.99
CA ASP A 49 11.96 13.21 1.93
C ASP A 49 11.83 12.51 0.57
N PHE A 50 11.30 13.24 -0.42
CA PHE A 50 11.08 12.66 -1.74
C PHE A 50 12.38 12.35 -2.49
N ALA A 51 13.47 13.07 -2.21
CA ALA A 51 14.79 12.71 -2.71
C ALA A 51 15.29 11.40 -2.08
N TYR A 52 14.99 11.16 -0.80
CA TYR A 52 15.27 9.87 -0.16
C TYR A 52 14.48 8.74 -0.82
N VAL A 53 13.17 8.91 -1.05
CA VAL A 53 12.34 7.90 -1.71
C VAL A 53 12.86 7.56 -3.12
N ALA A 54 13.25 8.59 -3.90
CA ALA A 54 13.85 8.39 -5.22
C ALA A 54 15.19 7.65 -5.13
N ALA A 55 16.07 8.06 -4.21
CA ALA A 55 17.37 7.42 -4.01
C ALA A 55 17.26 5.94 -3.59
N VAL A 56 16.27 5.57 -2.77
CA VAL A 56 16.01 4.16 -2.44
C VAL A 56 15.52 3.39 -3.67
N ALA A 57 14.63 3.96 -4.49
CA ALA A 57 14.16 3.32 -5.72
C ALA A 57 15.33 3.03 -6.67
N ASP A 58 16.23 4.00 -6.83
CA ASP A 58 17.42 3.91 -7.67
C ASP A 58 18.43 2.90 -7.11
N ALA A 59 18.65 2.89 -5.80
CA ALA A 59 19.61 1.97 -5.16
C ALA A 59 19.25 0.48 -5.35
N PHE A 60 17.95 0.17 -5.44
CA PHE A 60 17.46 -1.18 -5.72
C PHE A 60 17.13 -1.43 -7.20
N ASP A 61 17.18 -0.40 -8.05
CA ASP A 61 16.76 -0.45 -9.46
C ASP A 61 15.37 -1.09 -9.61
N VAL A 62 14.38 -0.49 -8.94
CA VAL A 62 12.99 -0.96 -8.93
C VAL A 62 12.00 0.17 -9.14
N PRO A 63 10.84 -0.12 -9.75
CA PRO A 63 9.75 0.84 -9.80
C PRO A 63 9.29 1.26 -8.38
N CYS A 64 8.87 2.52 -8.23
CA CYS A 64 8.38 3.06 -6.96
C CYS A 64 6.93 3.54 -7.05
N VAL A 65 6.05 3.06 -6.16
CA VAL A 65 4.69 3.58 -6.01
C VAL A 65 4.56 4.23 -4.65
N MET A 66 3.92 5.39 -4.58
CA MET A 66 3.85 6.14 -3.33
C MET A 66 2.49 6.77 -3.05
N VAL A 67 2.21 6.99 -1.77
CA VAL A 67 1.15 7.88 -1.29
C VAL A 67 1.75 8.92 -0.35
N PRO A 68 1.29 10.18 -0.38
CA PRO A 68 1.82 11.19 0.51
C PRO A 68 1.30 10.95 1.93
N GLY A 69 2.16 11.23 2.90
CA GLY A 69 1.81 11.33 4.30
C GLY A 69 1.16 12.66 4.64
N ASN A 70 0.86 12.88 5.92
CA ASN A 70 0.18 14.11 6.32
C ASN A 70 1.09 15.35 6.37
N HIS A 71 2.40 15.15 6.47
CA HIS A 71 3.42 16.20 6.44
C HIS A 71 3.94 16.50 5.04
N ASP A 72 3.78 15.55 4.11
CA ASP A 72 4.22 15.72 2.72
C ASP A 72 3.52 16.88 1.98
N PRO A 73 4.19 17.48 0.98
CA PRO A 73 3.54 18.36 0.02
C PRO A 73 2.30 17.72 -0.62
N SER A 74 1.26 18.53 -0.86
CA SER A 74 0.07 18.02 -1.53
C SER A 74 0.35 17.72 -3.01
N LEU A 75 0.12 16.46 -3.39
CA LEU A 75 0.20 16.01 -4.79
C LEU A 75 -1.11 16.27 -5.56
N GLU A 76 -2.08 16.98 -4.97
CA GLU A 76 -3.38 17.22 -5.57
C GLU A 76 -3.34 18.26 -6.71
N GLY A 77 -4.05 17.95 -7.78
CA GLY A 77 -4.24 18.84 -8.93
C GLY A 77 -3.15 18.71 -9.99
N PHE A 78 -2.10 17.93 -9.74
CA PHE A 78 -1.05 17.65 -10.71
C PHE A 78 -1.52 16.67 -11.78
N ARG A 79 -1.17 16.97 -13.03
CA ARG A 79 -1.42 16.12 -14.20
C ARG A 79 -0.22 16.18 -15.14
N LEU A 80 0.29 15.01 -15.54
CA LEU A 80 1.32 14.92 -16.57
C LEU A 80 0.69 15.15 -17.96
N THR A 81 1.33 15.99 -18.75
CA THR A 81 1.02 16.24 -20.16
C THR A 81 2.29 16.13 -21.00
N PRO A 82 2.20 16.06 -22.35
CA PRO A 82 3.40 16.11 -23.20
C PRO A 82 4.28 17.34 -22.98
N ALA A 83 3.71 18.45 -22.51
CA ALA A 83 4.43 19.70 -22.22
C ALA A 83 4.96 19.78 -20.76
N GLY A 84 4.89 18.67 -20.02
CA GLY A 84 5.29 18.60 -18.62
C GLY A 84 4.10 18.59 -17.65
N TRP A 85 4.40 18.87 -16.39
CA TRP A 85 3.42 18.85 -15.30
C TRP A 85 2.58 20.11 -15.27
N LEU A 86 1.27 19.92 -15.16
CA LEU A 86 0.31 21.00 -14.95
C LEU A 86 -0.34 20.88 -13.58
N ARG A 87 -0.58 22.02 -12.94
CA ARG A 87 -1.44 22.15 -11.76
C ARG A 87 -2.40 23.31 -11.96
N ALA A 88 -3.70 23.07 -11.74
CA ALA A 88 -4.76 24.07 -11.96
C ALA A 88 -4.70 24.75 -13.36
N GLY A 89 -4.26 24.00 -14.39
CA GLY A 89 -4.18 24.50 -15.77
C GLY A 89 -2.92 25.32 -16.09
N ARG A 90 -1.95 25.41 -15.18
CA ARG A 90 -0.67 26.10 -15.40
C ARG A 90 0.50 25.13 -15.25
N HIS A 91 1.62 25.42 -15.92
CA HIS A 91 2.86 24.68 -15.72
C HIS A 91 3.30 24.82 -14.26
N ASP A 92 3.69 23.69 -13.68
CA ASP A 92 4.14 23.62 -12.29
C ASP A 92 5.20 22.52 -12.18
N SER A 93 6.02 22.58 -11.13
CA SER A 93 7.03 21.55 -10.87
C SER A 93 6.40 20.41 -10.09
N TRP A 94 6.61 19.17 -10.55
CA TRP A 94 6.16 17.99 -9.81
C TRP A 94 6.85 17.94 -8.45
N PRO A 95 6.10 17.97 -7.34
CA PRO A 95 6.70 18.00 -6.02
C PRO A 95 7.05 16.61 -5.52
N GLY A 96 6.53 15.52 -6.10
CA GLY A 96 6.74 14.16 -5.62
C GLY A 96 8.09 13.56 -6.06
N PRO A 97 8.41 12.33 -5.62
CA PRO A 97 9.64 11.66 -5.99
C PRO A 97 9.69 11.45 -7.51
N GLU A 98 10.87 11.67 -8.09
CA GLU A 98 11.10 11.48 -9.52
C GLU A 98 10.87 10.01 -9.91
N GLY A 99 10.27 9.77 -11.07
CA GLY A 99 9.99 8.42 -11.58
C GLY A 99 8.91 7.62 -10.83
N ALA A 100 8.47 8.07 -9.64
CA ALA A 100 7.49 7.35 -8.84
C ALA A 100 6.05 7.52 -9.34
N TRP A 101 5.25 6.46 -9.22
CA TRP A 101 3.80 6.51 -9.44
C TRP A 101 3.09 7.00 -8.18
N ALA A 102 2.47 8.18 -8.25
CA ALA A 102 1.58 8.66 -7.20
C ALA A 102 0.25 7.89 -7.23
N ALA A 103 0.02 7.03 -6.24
CA ALA A 103 -1.19 6.22 -6.13
C ALA A 103 -2.30 6.90 -5.31
N ASP A 104 -2.08 8.11 -4.77
CA ASP A 104 -3.09 8.80 -3.98
C ASP A 104 -4.42 8.97 -4.73
N ARG A 105 -5.48 8.36 -4.19
CA ARG A 105 -6.83 8.32 -4.80
C ARG A 105 -6.84 7.67 -6.17
N ASP A 106 -5.90 6.78 -6.44
CA ASP A 106 -5.74 6.07 -7.70
C ASP A 106 -5.54 4.57 -7.53
N VAL A 107 -5.54 3.88 -8.66
CA VAL A 107 -5.18 2.47 -8.78
C VAL A 107 -4.17 2.35 -9.90
N VAL A 108 -3.01 1.80 -9.60
CA VAL A 108 -1.91 1.61 -10.56
C VAL A 108 -1.56 0.13 -10.67
N ASP A 109 -1.12 -0.30 -11.85
CA ASP A 109 -0.61 -1.64 -12.09
C ASP A 109 0.91 -1.52 -12.28
N VAL A 110 1.71 -2.02 -11.33
CA VAL A 110 3.19 -1.89 -11.31
C VAL A 110 3.80 -3.19 -10.80
N ALA A 111 4.93 -3.63 -11.38
CA ALA A 111 5.58 -4.91 -11.08
C ALA A 111 4.62 -6.12 -11.14
N GLY A 112 3.53 -6.00 -11.91
CA GLY A 112 2.51 -7.03 -12.03
C GLY A 112 1.54 -7.17 -10.85
N LEU A 113 1.57 -6.22 -9.91
CA LEU A 113 0.59 -6.05 -8.85
C LEU A 113 -0.35 -4.89 -9.17
N ARG A 114 -1.62 -5.03 -8.80
CA ARG A 114 -2.56 -3.92 -8.76
C ARG A 114 -2.58 -3.28 -7.39
N ILE A 115 -2.26 -1.99 -7.32
CA ILE A 115 -2.05 -1.25 -6.08
C ILE A 115 -3.05 -0.10 -6.02
N ALA A 116 -3.88 -0.06 -4.97
CA ALA A 116 -4.72 1.09 -4.65
C ALA A 116 -4.04 1.97 -3.61
N GLY A 117 -4.11 3.29 -3.78
CA GLY A 117 -3.51 4.25 -2.85
C GLY A 117 -4.52 5.18 -2.18
N LEU A 118 -4.32 5.44 -0.89
CA LEU A 118 -4.98 6.53 -0.16
C LEU A 118 -4.00 7.22 0.81
N GLY A 119 -3.49 8.39 0.42
CA GLY A 119 -2.58 9.17 1.25
C GLY A 119 -3.31 10.07 2.26
N GLY A 120 -2.51 10.64 3.16
CA GLY A 120 -2.95 11.51 4.24
C GLY A 120 -3.59 10.79 5.42
N CYS A 121 -4.15 11.58 6.34
CA CYS A 121 -4.74 11.10 7.58
C CYS A 121 -6.06 11.80 7.93
N GLY A 122 -6.65 11.38 9.06
CA GLY A 122 -7.77 12.09 9.68
C GLY A 122 -7.34 13.48 10.17
N ARG A 123 -8.20 14.47 10.04
CA ARG A 123 -7.89 15.83 10.47
C ARG A 123 -7.73 15.93 11.98
N TYR A 124 -6.62 16.53 12.40
CA TYR A 124 -6.32 16.97 13.76
C TYR A 124 -5.66 18.37 13.78
N SER A 125 -5.19 18.87 12.64
CA SER A 125 -4.63 20.22 12.46
C SER A 125 -4.92 20.74 11.04
N SER A 126 -4.23 21.79 10.60
CA SER A 126 -4.39 22.46 9.29
C SER A 126 -3.44 21.95 8.20
N GLY A 127 -2.82 20.78 8.39
CA GLY A 127 -1.86 20.20 7.44
C GLY A 127 -2.44 19.89 6.04
N PRO A 128 -1.60 19.81 5.01
CA PRO A 128 -2.01 19.77 3.60
C PRO A 128 -2.77 18.50 3.20
N ASN A 129 -2.47 17.36 3.83
CA ASN A 129 -3.07 16.06 3.52
C ASN A 129 -3.95 15.54 4.67
N GLN A 130 -4.70 16.44 5.32
CA GLN A 130 -5.57 16.13 6.44
C GLN A 130 -7.06 16.32 6.13
N TRP A 131 -7.84 15.25 6.32
CA TRP A 131 -9.20 15.17 5.80
C TRP A 131 -10.22 14.98 6.90
N THR A 132 -11.36 15.67 6.77
CA THR A 132 -12.55 15.26 7.52
C THR A 132 -12.97 13.86 7.08
N GLU A 133 -13.71 13.14 7.93
CA GLU A 133 -14.19 11.80 7.60
C GLU A 133 -14.99 11.79 6.28
N ALA A 134 -15.87 12.78 6.08
CA ALA A 134 -16.63 12.93 4.85
C ALA A 134 -15.72 13.13 3.62
N GLN A 135 -14.64 13.90 3.75
CA GLN A 135 -13.65 14.07 2.68
C GLN A 135 -12.88 12.77 2.41
N ALA A 136 -12.35 12.13 3.45
CA ALA A 136 -11.64 10.86 3.35
C ALA A 136 -12.52 9.77 2.70
N MET A 137 -13.79 9.68 3.08
CA MET A 137 -14.73 8.73 2.51
C MET A 137 -15.02 9.01 1.03
N ARG A 138 -15.13 10.29 0.63
CA ARG A 138 -15.24 10.64 -0.81
C ARG A 138 -14.00 10.21 -1.59
N ARG A 139 -12.81 10.40 -1.02
CA ARG A 139 -11.52 9.97 -1.58
C ARG A 139 -11.49 8.44 -1.75
N ALA A 140 -11.85 7.68 -0.71
CA ALA A 140 -11.97 6.22 -0.77
C ALA A 140 -12.98 5.73 -1.82
N ARG A 141 -14.17 6.33 -1.90
CA ARG A 141 -15.18 5.99 -2.93
C ARG A 141 -14.63 6.17 -4.35
N ARG A 142 -13.78 7.17 -4.59
CA ARG A 142 -13.10 7.37 -5.89
C ARG A 142 -12.16 6.20 -6.20
N VAL A 143 -11.36 5.76 -5.23
CA VAL A 143 -10.47 4.59 -5.36
C VAL A 143 -11.28 3.34 -5.70
N VAL A 144 -12.37 3.05 -4.97
CA VAL A 144 -13.24 1.89 -5.25
C VAL A 144 -13.80 1.94 -6.67
N ARG A 145 -14.28 3.11 -7.13
CA ARG A 145 -14.79 3.26 -8.50
C ARG A 145 -13.71 3.00 -9.55
N LYS A 146 -12.47 3.46 -9.32
CA LYS A 146 -11.32 3.22 -10.20
C LYS A 146 -10.93 1.74 -10.21
N ALA A 147 -10.82 1.11 -9.04
CA ALA A 147 -10.51 -0.31 -8.91
C ALA A 147 -11.53 -1.19 -9.64
N ARG A 148 -12.83 -0.90 -9.48
CA ARG A 148 -13.90 -1.61 -10.21
C ARG A 148 -13.81 -1.43 -11.72
N ARG A 149 -13.46 -0.23 -12.21
CA ARG A 149 -13.25 0.01 -13.65
C ARG A 149 -12.05 -0.78 -14.16
N ALA A 150 -10.90 -0.67 -13.50
CA ALA A 150 -9.70 -1.40 -13.87
C ALA A 150 -9.94 -2.93 -13.87
N HIS A 151 -10.66 -3.45 -12.87
CA HIS A 151 -10.99 -4.87 -12.80
C HIS A 151 -11.88 -5.34 -13.96
N ARG A 152 -12.87 -4.54 -14.38
CA ARG A 152 -13.71 -4.87 -15.55
C ARG A 152 -12.94 -4.84 -16.88
N SER A 153 -11.94 -3.98 -16.99
CA SER A 153 -11.07 -3.88 -18.17
C SER A 153 -10.02 -4.99 -18.24
N GLY A 154 -10.01 -5.91 -17.28
CA GLY A 154 -9.00 -6.98 -17.17
C GLY A 154 -7.71 -6.52 -16.47
N GLY A 155 -6.78 -7.46 -16.26
CA GLY A 155 -5.59 -7.25 -15.44
C GLY A 155 -5.89 -7.24 -13.93
N GLY A 156 -4.86 -7.10 -13.11
CA GLY A 156 -4.94 -7.22 -11.65
C GLY A 156 -5.28 -8.64 -11.17
N PRO A 157 -5.79 -8.80 -9.93
CA PRO A 157 -6.05 -10.11 -9.34
C PRO A 157 -7.06 -10.90 -10.17
N ALA A 158 -6.76 -12.17 -10.46
CA ALA A 158 -7.65 -13.07 -11.19
C ALA A 158 -8.81 -13.61 -10.34
N THR A 159 -9.33 -12.78 -9.43
CA THR A 159 -10.19 -13.20 -8.32
C THR A 159 -11.23 -12.13 -7.98
N ARG A 160 -12.08 -12.36 -6.96
CA ARG A 160 -13.00 -11.33 -6.45
C ARG A 160 -12.32 -10.11 -5.82
N ALA A 161 -11.02 -10.18 -5.52
CA ALA A 161 -10.26 -9.03 -5.05
C ALA A 161 -10.10 -8.02 -6.20
N LEU A 162 -10.32 -6.74 -5.91
CA LEU A 162 -10.21 -5.69 -6.91
C LEU A 162 -8.75 -5.22 -7.09
N VAL A 163 -7.92 -5.41 -6.07
CA VAL A 163 -6.50 -5.04 -6.03
C VAL A 163 -5.70 -6.10 -5.28
N ASP A 164 -4.39 -6.17 -5.50
CA ASP A 164 -3.48 -7.05 -4.76
C ASP A 164 -3.00 -6.36 -3.46
N VAL A 165 -2.69 -5.06 -3.56
CA VAL A 165 -2.15 -4.24 -2.46
C VAL A 165 -3.01 -3.00 -2.23
N LEU A 166 -3.26 -2.69 -0.96
CA LEU A 166 -3.72 -1.39 -0.50
C LEU A 166 -2.55 -0.67 0.19
N LEU A 167 -2.18 0.50 -0.31
CA LEU A 167 -1.16 1.36 0.27
C LEU A 167 -1.84 2.60 0.85
N THR A 168 -1.77 2.79 2.16
CA THR A 168 -2.31 3.99 2.82
C THR A 168 -1.23 4.66 3.66
N HIS A 169 -1.38 5.94 3.96
CA HIS A 169 -0.52 6.54 5.00
C HIS A 169 -1.11 6.24 6.38
N ALA A 170 -2.32 6.75 6.66
CA ALA A 170 -3.02 6.47 7.90
C ALA A 170 -3.46 5.00 8.05
N PRO A 171 -3.59 4.51 9.29
CA PRO A 171 -4.06 3.15 9.56
C PRO A 171 -5.59 3.02 9.42
N GLY A 172 -6.04 1.78 9.21
CA GLY A 172 -7.40 1.36 9.54
C GLY A 172 -7.49 0.94 11.02
N THR A 173 -8.64 0.41 11.44
CA THR A 173 -8.86 -0.05 12.82
C THR A 173 -7.76 -0.99 13.35
N PRO A 174 -7.28 -1.99 12.59
CA PRO A 174 -6.27 -2.91 13.13
C PRO A 174 -4.95 -2.24 13.49
N GLY A 175 -4.52 -1.23 12.71
CA GLY A 175 -3.23 -0.56 12.87
C GLY A 175 -3.28 0.71 13.71
N ALA A 176 -4.45 1.09 14.23
CA ALA A 176 -4.65 2.38 14.89
C ALA A 176 -3.99 2.47 16.27
N GLY A 177 -3.49 3.66 16.59
CA GLY A 177 -3.12 4.06 17.94
C GLY A 177 -4.34 4.52 18.75
N THR A 178 -4.09 4.88 20.01
CA THR A 178 -5.14 5.33 20.94
C THR A 178 -5.32 6.84 20.99
N ASP A 179 -4.39 7.61 20.41
CA ASP A 179 -4.45 9.06 20.37
C ASP A 179 -5.14 9.59 19.10
N ASP A 180 -5.50 10.88 19.13
CA ASP A 180 -6.26 11.54 18.06
C ASP A 180 -5.53 11.59 16.72
N VAL A 181 -4.20 11.59 16.73
CA VAL A 181 -3.37 11.65 15.53
C VAL A 181 -3.34 10.28 14.87
N HIS A 182 -3.09 9.22 15.64
CA HIS A 182 -2.91 7.85 15.17
C HIS A 182 -4.21 7.03 15.12
N ARG A 183 -5.37 7.65 15.36
CA ARG A 183 -6.67 6.98 15.31
C ARG A 183 -6.95 6.34 13.95
N ALA A 184 -7.80 5.32 13.96
CA ALA A 184 -8.27 4.68 12.74
C ALA A 184 -8.95 5.68 11.81
N LEU A 185 -8.67 5.58 10.50
CA LEU A 185 -9.42 6.29 9.48
C LEU A 185 -10.51 5.37 8.91
N PRO A 186 -11.81 5.59 9.17
CA PRO A 186 -12.88 4.69 8.72
C PRO A 186 -12.92 4.48 7.20
N ALA A 187 -12.40 5.44 6.43
CA ALA A 187 -12.25 5.32 4.99
C ALA A 187 -11.30 4.19 4.56
N VAL A 188 -10.29 3.86 5.39
CA VAL A 188 -9.34 2.76 5.15
C VAL A 188 -10.01 1.41 5.38
N ASP A 189 -10.74 1.24 6.47
CA ASP A 189 -11.49 -0.01 6.74
C ASP A 189 -12.50 -0.29 5.62
N ALA A 190 -13.21 0.77 5.20
CA ALA A 190 -14.08 0.78 4.04
C ALA A 190 -13.40 0.38 2.70
N LEU A 191 -12.10 0.62 2.55
CA LEU A 191 -11.31 0.18 1.39
C LEU A 191 -10.90 -1.28 1.52
N VAL A 192 -10.41 -1.70 2.69
CA VAL A 192 -10.05 -3.10 2.95
C VAL A 192 -11.24 -4.02 2.66
N GLU A 193 -12.42 -3.69 3.18
CA GLU A 193 -13.64 -4.47 2.98
C GLU A 193 -14.04 -4.57 1.49
N ARG A 194 -14.00 -3.44 0.77
CA ARG A 194 -14.49 -3.35 -0.61
C ARG A 194 -13.49 -3.82 -1.66
N LEU A 195 -12.20 -3.63 -1.41
CA LEU A 195 -11.13 -3.96 -2.35
C LEU A 195 -10.59 -5.37 -2.12
N ARG A 196 -10.64 -5.85 -0.87
CA ARG A 196 -10.17 -7.18 -0.43
C ARG A 196 -8.71 -7.47 -0.82
N PRO A 197 -7.77 -6.57 -0.49
CA PRO A 197 -6.36 -6.76 -0.84
C PRO A 197 -5.77 -7.96 -0.09
N ALA A 198 -4.72 -8.58 -0.64
CA ALA A 198 -3.94 -9.57 0.09
C ALA A 198 -2.99 -8.90 1.10
N LEU A 199 -2.52 -7.69 0.77
CA LEU A 199 -1.61 -6.90 1.59
C LEU A 199 -2.16 -5.47 1.77
N HIS A 200 -2.22 -5.00 3.01
CA HIS A 200 -2.45 -3.61 3.36
C HIS A 200 -1.23 -3.06 4.10
N LEU A 201 -0.55 -2.09 3.50
CA LEU A 201 0.58 -1.38 4.09
C LEU A 201 0.12 0.00 4.56
N HIS A 202 0.55 0.38 5.76
CA HIS A 202 0.36 1.73 6.28
C HIS A 202 1.58 2.27 7.02
N GLY A 203 1.73 3.58 7.07
CA GLY A 203 2.69 4.30 7.90
C GLY A 203 2.01 4.94 9.11
N HIS A 204 2.40 6.18 9.40
CA HIS A 204 1.82 7.15 10.35
C HIS A 204 1.94 6.80 11.83
N VAL A 205 1.83 5.53 12.21
CA VAL A 205 1.82 5.11 13.61
C VAL A 205 3.23 4.76 14.07
N HIS A 206 3.91 5.75 14.65
CA HIS A 206 5.23 5.63 15.26
C HIS A 206 5.14 4.88 16.60
N LEU A 207 5.23 3.55 16.56
CA LEU A 207 5.20 2.76 17.79
C LEU A 207 6.56 2.89 18.51
N HIS A 208 6.59 3.46 19.71
CA HIS A 208 7.80 3.50 20.51
C HIS A 208 8.20 2.06 20.93
N GLY A 209 9.41 1.61 20.54
CA GLY A 209 9.92 0.25 20.85
C GLY A 209 9.79 -0.78 19.70
N ALA A 210 10.09 -2.05 19.98
CA ALA A 210 10.13 -3.15 18.99
C ALA A 210 8.75 -3.61 18.47
N ASP A 211 7.68 -2.92 18.86
CA ASP A 211 6.31 -3.41 18.79
C ASP A 211 5.63 -3.11 17.44
N ARG A 212 6.27 -3.50 16.33
CA ARG A 212 5.66 -3.38 14.99
C ARG A 212 4.63 -4.47 14.77
N ARG A 213 3.37 -4.07 14.60
CA ARG A 213 2.21 -4.96 14.56
C ARG A 213 1.92 -5.48 13.15
N VAL A 214 1.56 -6.75 13.11
CA VAL A 214 1.07 -7.46 11.92
C VAL A 214 -0.27 -8.05 12.27
N PHE A 215 -1.27 -7.84 11.42
CA PHE A 215 -2.60 -8.38 11.63
C PHE A 215 -3.00 -9.23 10.43
N SER A 216 -3.68 -10.35 10.70
CA SER A 216 -4.39 -11.09 9.66
C SER A 216 -5.88 -10.84 9.84
N LEU A 217 -6.50 -10.17 8.88
CA LEU A 217 -7.95 -9.99 8.87
C LEU A 217 -8.61 -11.19 8.19
N PRO A 218 -9.64 -11.82 8.78
CA PRO A 218 -10.38 -12.87 8.12
C PRO A 218 -11.09 -12.33 6.86
N PRO A 219 -11.49 -13.20 5.92
CA PRO A 219 -12.26 -12.77 4.76
C PRO A 219 -13.56 -12.11 5.24
N GLY A 220 -13.84 -10.90 4.74
CA GLY A 220 -15.07 -10.19 5.08
C GLY A 220 -16.30 -10.92 4.52
N ASP A 221 -16.96 -11.68 5.38
CA ASP A 221 -18.35 -12.12 5.18
C ASP A 221 -19.24 -10.90 5.48
N GLY A 222 -20.11 -10.53 4.54
CA GLY A 222 -20.92 -9.32 4.65
C GLY A 222 -21.93 -9.43 5.79
N ALA A 223 -21.54 -9.04 7.00
CA ALA A 223 -22.43 -8.74 8.11
C ALA A 223 -21.69 -7.81 9.09
N ALA A 224 -22.23 -6.61 9.27
CA ALA A 224 -21.85 -5.73 10.37
C ALA A 224 -22.28 -6.38 11.69
N GLY A 225 -21.40 -6.43 12.69
CA GLY A 225 -21.78 -6.88 14.03
C GLY A 225 -20.60 -7.28 14.92
N GLU A 226 -20.29 -6.37 15.84
CA GLU A 226 -19.79 -6.58 17.21
C GLU A 226 -18.37 -7.10 17.48
N SER A 227 -17.77 -6.38 18.44
CA SER A 227 -16.49 -6.58 19.10
C SER A 227 -16.42 -7.89 19.88
N ALA A 228 -15.31 -8.63 19.76
CA ALA A 228 -14.72 -9.34 20.87
C ALA A 228 -13.24 -9.68 20.61
N ALA A 229 -12.39 -9.28 21.55
CA ALA A 229 -11.07 -9.86 21.74
C ALA A 229 -11.22 -11.36 22.08
N HIS A 230 -10.35 -12.24 21.56
CA HIS A 230 -9.79 -13.35 22.34
C HIS A 230 -8.62 -14.06 21.65
N THR A 231 -7.78 -14.57 22.55
CA THR A 231 -6.51 -15.31 22.50
C THR A 231 -6.38 -16.48 21.52
N ALA A 232 -5.13 -16.73 21.15
CA ALA A 232 -4.66 -17.82 20.29
C ALA A 232 -4.74 -19.22 20.94
N ALA A 233 -4.99 -20.26 20.14
CA ALA A 233 -4.25 -21.54 20.10
C ALA A 233 -4.78 -22.55 19.05
N HIS A 234 -3.83 -23.16 18.33
CA HIS A 234 -3.79 -24.52 17.77
C HIS A 234 -4.83 -25.03 16.73
N GLY A 235 -4.33 -25.19 15.49
CA GLY A 235 -4.21 -26.49 14.82
C GLY A 235 -5.46 -27.14 14.24
N SER A 236 -5.71 -26.94 12.95
CA SER A 236 -6.23 -27.98 12.03
C SER A 236 -6.14 -27.50 10.57
N ALA A 237 -5.85 -28.43 9.66
CA ALA A 237 -5.68 -28.18 8.24
C ALA A 237 -6.89 -27.48 7.61
N GLN A 238 -6.79 -26.16 7.44
CA GLN A 238 -7.83 -25.33 6.83
C GLN A 238 -7.41 -24.98 5.41
N GLY A 239 -8.25 -25.35 4.43
CA GLY A 239 -8.16 -24.80 3.07
C GLY A 239 -8.03 -23.29 3.16
N THR A 240 -7.04 -22.72 2.47
CA THR A 240 -6.55 -21.35 2.67
C THR A 240 -7.64 -20.29 2.50
N ARG A 241 -8.32 -19.96 3.61
CA ARG A 241 -9.23 -18.82 3.70
C ARG A 241 -8.45 -17.55 3.41
N ARG A 242 -9.01 -16.68 2.57
CA ARG A 242 -8.36 -15.42 2.18
C ARG A 242 -8.30 -14.47 3.37
N SER A 243 -7.11 -14.13 3.81
CA SER A 243 -6.90 -13.06 4.80
C SER A 243 -6.19 -11.87 4.17
N THR A 244 -6.44 -10.67 4.71
CA THR A 244 -5.63 -9.49 4.42
C THR A 244 -4.52 -9.40 5.47
N LEU A 245 -3.27 -9.41 5.03
CA LEU A 245 -2.12 -9.09 5.87
C LEU A 245 -2.02 -7.57 6.01
N VAL A 246 -2.16 -7.05 7.23
CA VAL A 246 -1.99 -5.61 7.53
C VAL A 246 -0.63 -5.41 8.19
N VAL A 247 0.18 -4.50 7.66
CA VAL A 247 1.56 -4.28 8.10
C VAL A 247 1.83 -2.78 8.28
N ASN A 248 2.31 -2.42 9.49
CA ASN A 248 2.88 -1.11 9.75
C ASN A 248 4.32 -1.03 9.19
N THR A 249 4.54 -0.11 8.25
CA THR A 249 5.77 0.02 7.47
C THR A 249 6.74 1.12 7.96
N VAL A 250 6.42 1.86 9.03
CA VAL A 250 7.30 2.91 9.64
C VAL A 250 8.75 2.43 9.80
N GLY A 251 9.71 3.09 9.17
CA GLY A 251 11.04 2.55 8.88
C GLY A 251 11.01 1.77 7.57
N TRP A 252 11.20 0.45 7.62
CA TRP A 252 11.05 -0.40 6.44
C TRP A 252 10.53 -1.82 6.74
N THR A 253 9.93 -2.44 5.72
CA THR A 253 9.51 -3.84 5.71
C THR A 253 9.78 -4.50 4.37
N LEU A 254 10.06 -5.79 4.37
CA LEU A 254 10.10 -6.63 3.19
C LEU A 254 8.96 -7.64 3.24
N THR A 255 8.07 -7.60 2.26
CA THR A 255 6.95 -8.55 2.14
C THR A 255 7.01 -9.27 0.81
N ARG A 256 6.40 -10.46 0.74
CA ARG A 256 6.22 -11.19 -0.51
C ARG A 256 4.74 -11.32 -0.80
N VAL A 257 4.32 -10.82 -1.97
CA VAL A 257 2.97 -11.00 -2.47
C VAL A 257 2.99 -12.13 -3.48
N HIS A 258 2.09 -13.10 -3.30
CA HIS A 258 1.84 -14.17 -4.25
C HIS A 258 0.55 -13.85 -5.00
N PRO A 259 0.64 -13.30 -6.22
CA PRO A 259 -0.54 -12.98 -7.00
C PRO A 259 -1.31 -14.27 -7.33
N ALA A 260 -2.63 -14.17 -7.40
CA ALA A 260 -3.45 -15.30 -7.81
C ALA A 260 -3.18 -15.63 -9.29
N HIS A 261 -2.40 -16.68 -9.54
CA HIS A 261 -2.23 -17.23 -10.87
C HIS A 261 -3.24 -18.35 -11.10
N GLY A 262 -3.93 -18.30 -12.25
CA GLY A 262 -4.53 -19.49 -12.83
C GLY A 262 -3.55 -20.04 -13.86
N THR A 263 -3.09 -21.27 -13.72
CA THR A 263 -2.43 -21.95 -14.83
C THR A 263 -3.46 -22.25 -15.91
N PRO A 264 -3.12 -22.16 -17.21
CA PRO A 264 -4.06 -22.38 -18.32
C PRO A 264 -4.83 -23.71 -18.26
N HIS A 265 -4.27 -24.71 -17.57
CA HIS A 265 -4.81 -26.06 -17.45
C HIS A 265 -5.28 -26.46 -16.04
N SER A 266 -5.31 -25.55 -15.07
CA SER A 266 -5.85 -25.87 -13.72
C SER A 266 -7.14 -25.10 -13.46
N THR A 267 -8.17 -25.82 -13.03
CA THR A 267 -9.42 -25.25 -12.51
C THR A 267 -9.25 -24.70 -11.09
N LEU A 268 -8.14 -25.02 -10.41
CA LEU A 268 -7.80 -24.53 -9.07
C LEU A 268 -7.00 -23.23 -9.18
N ARG A 269 -7.68 -22.09 -9.02
CA ARG A 269 -7.00 -20.79 -8.86
C ARG A 269 -6.44 -20.70 -7.45
N SER A 270 -5.13 -20.45 -7.32
CA SER A 270 -4.50 -20.15 -6.03
C SER A 270 -5.13 -18.90 -5.42
N THR A 271 -5.28 -18.88 -4.09
CA THR A 271 -5.69 -17.69 -3.36
C THR A 271 -4.51 -16.71 -3.28
N PRO A 272 -4.74 -15.41 -3.54
CA PRO A 272 -3.69 -14.43 -3.37
C PRO A 272 -3.37 -14.34 -1.89
N ARG A 273 -2.07 -14.35 -1.57
CA ARG A 273 -1.57 -14.32 -0.19
C ARG A 273 -0.37 -13.39 -0.10
N ALA A 274 -0.14 -12.82 1.06
CA ALA A 274 1.05 -12.05 1.37
C ALA A 274 1.69 -12.56 2.65
N GLU A 275 3.02 -12.44 2.75
CA GLU A 275 3.80 -12.79 3.92
C GLU A 275 4.82 -11.69 4.23
N LEU A 276 5.08 -11.45 5.53
CA LEU A 276 6.17 -10.58 5.97
C LEU A 276 7.45 -11.40 6.07
N LEU A 277 8.51 -10.94 5.40
CA LEU A 277 9.82 -11.57 5.40
C LEU A 277 10.75 -10.94 6.43
N LEU A 278 10.90 -9.60 6.36
CA LEU A 278 11.80 -8.83 7.18
C LEU A 278 11.15 -7.51 7.61
N LYS A 279 11.60 -6.96 8.73
CA LYS A 279 11.25 -5.62 9.17
C LYS A 279 12.44 -5.00 9.89
N GLY A 280 12.63 -3.69 9.74
CA GLY A 280 13.66 -2.96 10.47
C GLY A 280 13.39 -1.46 10.49
N ARG A 281 14.20 -0.75 11.28
CA ARG A 281 14.30 0.70 11.25
C ARG A 281 15.54 1.10 10.47
#